data_AF-A0A1C3XTF1-F1
#
_entry.id   AF-A0A1C3XTF1-F1
#
_cell.length_a   1.000
_cell.length_b   1.000
_cell.length_c   1.000
_cell.angle_alpha   90.00
_cell.angle_beta   90.00
_cell.angle_gamma   90.00
#
_symmetry.space_group_name_H-M   'P 1'
#
loop_
_entity.id
_entity.type
_entity.pdbx_description
1 polymer ?
#
loop_
_entity_poly.entity_id
_entity_poly.type
_entity_poly.pdbx_seq_one_letter_code
_entity_poly.pdbx_strand_id
1 'polypeptide(L)'
;MKTISKNVLLAAFALAISAAPAVADDVKAGDLVVSQAWSRATPGGAKVAGGYLTIENKGTAADRLVSVSADIAGKAEIHEMAMDNGVMKMRPLDKGLAIDPGKTVKLAPGGNHLMLQELKGAFKQGDKVPVTLQFEKAGKVAVSLDVQSVGAQAPGDAGHSGHMDMKKMPDHSGMKMK
;
A
#
# COMPACT_ATOMS: atom_id res chain seq x y z
N MET A 1 -25.19 50.75 -34.34
CA MET A 1 -25.31 50.66 -32.87
C MET A 1 -26.37 49.62 -32.54
N LYS A 2 -26.04 48.68 -31.63
CA LYS A 2 -26.88 47.64 -30.97
C LYS A 2 -27.36 46.44 -31.83
N THR A 3 -27.47 45.18 -31.38
CA THR A 3 -26.63 44.19 -30.66
C THR A 3 -27.47 42.90 -30.48
N ILE A 4 -26.91 41.71 -30.80
CA ILE A 4 -27.07 40.36 -30.14
C ILE A 4 -28.44 39.63 -30.37
N SER A 5 -28.54 38.35 -30.78
CA SER A 5 -28.21 37.08 -30.04
C SER A 5 -28.33 35.88 -31.02
N LYS A 6 -27.35 34.97 -31.23
CA LYS A 6 -26.84 33.84 -30.42
C LYS A 6 -27.87 32.76 -30.04
N ASN A 7 -28.01 31.72 -30.87
CA ASN A 7 -28.49 30.39 -30.42
C ASN A 7 -27.43 29.33 -30.76
N VAL A 8 -26.61 29.00 -29.76
CA VAL A 8 -25.69 27.86 -29.76
C VAL A 8 -26.46 26.69 -29.13
N LEU A 9 -26.77 25.64 -29.88
CA LEU A 9 -27.24 24.38 -29.31
C LEU A 9 -26.04 23.63 -28.71
N LEU A 10 -25.98 23.55 -27.39
CA LEU A 10 -25.09 22.65 -26.64
C LEU A 10 -25.68 21.24 -26.66
N ALA A 11 -24.99 20.28 -27.28
CA ALA A 11 -25.23 18.86 -27.08
C ALA A 11 -24.43 18.40 -25.85
N ALA A 12 -25.13 18.03 -24.77
CA ALA A 12 -24.52 17.49 -23.56
C ALA A 12 -24.17 16.01 -23.77
N PHE A 13 -22.87 15.70 -23.86
CA PHE A 13 -22.36 14.33 -23.89
C PHE A 13 -22.14 13.87 -22.44
N ALA A 14 -23.06 13.08 -21.90
CA ALA A 14 -22.92 12.48 -20.58
C ALA A 14 -21.89 11.35 -20.64
N LEU A 15 -20.65 11.62 -20.24
CA LEU A 15 -19.61 10.60 -20.07
C LEU A 15 -19.86 9.86 -18.75
N ALA A 16 -20.45 8.67 -18.83
CA ALA A 16 -20.53 7.75 -17.71
C ALA A 16 -19.11 7.20 -17.44
N ILE A 17 -18.44 7.72 -16.41
CA ILE A 17 -17.16 7.19 -15.93
C ILE A 17 -17.46 5.93 -15.12
N SER A 18 -17.34 4.77 -15.76
CA SER A 18 -17.30 3.49 -15.07
C SER A 18 -16.01 3.39 -14.26
N ALA A 19 -16.10 3.49 -12.94
CA ALA A 19 -14.98 3.24 -12.04
C ALA A 19 -14.68 1.72 -12.02
N ALA A 20 -13.76 1.29 -12.89
CA ALA A 20 -13.21 -0.05 -12.81
C ALA A 20 -12.38 -0.17 -11.52
N PRO A 21 -12.48 -1.28 -10.78
CA PRO A 21 -11.58 -1.53 -9.67
C PRO A 21 -10.15 -1.57 -10.22
N ALA A 22 -9.27 -0.72 -9.68
CA ALA A 22 -7.86 -0.73 -10.00
C ALA A 22 -7.25 -2.03 -9.42
N VAL A 23 -7.24 -3.08 -10.21
CA VAL A 23 -6.44 -4.27 -9.93
C VAL A 23 -4.98 -3.86 -10.12
N ALA A 24 -4.17 -3.97 -9.07
CA ALA A 24 -2.73 -3.81 -9.18
C ALA A 24 -2.21 -4.87 -10.14
N ASP A 25 -1.69 -4.46 -11.30
CA ASP A 25 -1.18 -5.36 -12.33
C ASP A 25 -0.02 -6.21 -11.79
N ASP A 26 -0.08 -7.52 -12.05
CA ASP A 26 1.01 -8.44 -11.72
C ASP A 26 2.26 -8.10 -12.57
N VAL A 27 3.40 -7.90 -11.91
CA VAL A 27 4.68 -7.65 -12.56
C VAL A 27 5.46 -8.94 -12.65
N LYS A 28 5.87 -9.32 -13.87
CA LYS A 28 6.67 -10.53 -14.12
C LYS A 28 8.14 -10.18 -14.33
N ALA A 29 9.03 -10.98 -13.75
CA ALA A 29 10.48 -10.88 -13.93
C ALA A 29 11.10 -12.27 -14.01
N GLY A 30 11.30 -12.77 -15.24
CA GLY A 30 11.60 -14.19 -15.45
C GLY A 30 10.47 -15.06 -14.90
N ASP A 31 10.83 -15.98 -14.01
CA ASP A 31 9.87 -16.88 -13.34
C ASP A 31 9.24 -16.27 -12.07
N LEU A 32 9.65 -15.06 -11.67
CA LEU A 32 9.06 -14.36 -10.52
C LEU A 32 7.81 -13.60 -10.95
N VAL A 33 6.78 -13.67 -10.10
CA VAL A 33 5.57 -12.86 -10.21
C VAL A 33 5.44 -12.03 -8.93
N VAL A 34 5.43 -10.71 -9.09
CA VAL A 34 5.17 -9.77 -8.01
C VAL A 34 3.77 -9.23 -8.17
N SER A 35 2.94 -9.39 -7.15
CA SER A 35 1.54 -8.99 -7.17
C SER A 35 1.12 -8.30 -5.89
N GLN A 36 -0.07 -7.68 -5.92
CA GLN A 36 -0.71 -7.13 -4.72
C GLN A 36 0.20 -6.14 -4.00
N ALA A 37 0.82 -5.23 -4.75
CA ALA A 37 1.79 -4.28 -4.23
C ALA A 37 1.11 -3.01 -3.70
N TRP A 38 1.26 -2.73 -2.40
CA TRP A 38 0.53 -1.65 -1.73
C TRP A 38 1.28 -1.10 -0.52
N SER A 39 0.81 0.04 -0.03
CA SER A 39 1.29 0.67 1.20
C SER A 39 0.13 1.32 1.95
N ARG A 40 0.34 1.65 3.22
CA ARG A 40 -0.61 2.48 3.98
C ARG A 40 -0.32 3.95 3.75
N ALA A 41 -1.36 4.75 3.67
CA ALA A 41 -1.22 6.20 3.79
C ALA A 41 -0.50 6.54 5.11
N THR A 42 0.30 7.59 5.08
CA THR A 42 1.04 8.06 6.25
C THR A 42 0.49 9.41 6.72
N PRO A 43 0.43 9.67 8.04
CA PRO A 43 0.17 11.02 8.54
C PRO A 43 1.15 12.05 7.99
N GLY A 44 0.74 13.32 7.95
CA GLY A 44 1.62 14.42 7.54
C GLY A 44 2.88 14.48 8.42
N GLY A 45 4.06 14.53 7.78
CA GLY A 45 5.34 14.59 8.49
C GLY A 45 5.92 13.24 8.92
N ALA A 46 5.24 12.12 8.64
CA ALA A 46 5.79 10.79 8.88
C ALA A 46 7.15 10.60 8.19
N LYS A 47 8.07 9.94 8.90
CA LYS A 47 9.42 9.64 8.40
C LYS A 47 9.59 8.22 7.88
N VAL A 48 8.58 7.39 8.06
CA VAL A 48 8.60 5.97 7.73
C VAL A 48 7.29 5.53 7.09
N ALA A 49 7.36 4.59 6.15
CA ALA A 49 6.22 3.89 5.56
C ALA A 49 6.53 2.40 5.39
N GLY A 50 5.49 1.57 5.51
CA GLY A 50 5.56 0.15 5.22
C GLY A 50 5.11 -0.14 3.79
N GLY A 51 5.85 -0.96 3.04
CA GLY A 51 5.44 -1.51 1.76
C GLY A 51 5.17 -3.01 1.85
N TYR A 52 4.14 -3.45 1.14
CA TYR A 52 3.61 -4.81 1.18
C TYR A 52 3.38 -5.31 -0.23
N LEU A 53 3.64 -6.60 -0.47
CA LEU A 53 3.49 -7.24 -1.78
C LEU A 53 3.56 -8.75 -1.62
N THR A 54 3.21 -9.47 -2.67
CA THR A 54 3.39 -10.93 -2.76
C THR A 54 4.40 -11.24 -3.85
N ILE A 55 5.35 -12.13 -3.57
CA ILE A 55 6.33 -12.62 -4.53
C ILE A 55 6.13 -14.13 -4.67
N GLU A 56 5.79 -14.58 -5.87
CA GLU A 56 5.71 -15.99 -6.21
C GLU A 56 6.88 -16.36 -7.13
N ASN A 57 7.62 -17.42 -6.79
CA ASN A 57 8.64 -18.00 -7.67
C ASN A 57 8.05 -19.23 -8.37
N LYS A 58 7.74 -19.09 -9.66
CA LYS A 58 7.22 -20.18 -10.51
C LYS A 58 8.31 -21.01 -11.17
N GLY A 59 9.57 -20.70 -10.89
CA GLY A 59 10.73 -21.32 -11.49
C GLY A 59 11.21 -22.53 -10.70
N THR A 60 12.30 -23.11 -11.16
CA THR A 60 12.96 -24.27 -10.54
C THR A 60 14.20 -23.90 -9.72
N ALA A 61 14.63 -22.63 -9.76
CA ALA A 61 15.78 -22.12 -9.02
C ALA A 61 15.36 -21.05 -8.00
N ALA A 62 15.97 -21.08 -6.81
CA ALA A 62 15.73 -20.05 -5.80
C ALA A 62 16.21 -18.67 -6.31
N ASP A 63 15.51 -17.61 -5.94
CA ASP A 63 15.99 -16.23 -6.09
C ASP A 63 15.95 -15.52 -4.73
N ARG A 64 16.47 -14.31 -4.67
CA ARG A 64 16.56 -13.52 -3.45
C ARG A 64 16.36 -12.06 -3.75
N LEU A 65 15.43 -11.42 -3.05
CA LEU A 65 15.29 -9.98 -3.01
C LEU A 65 16.37 -9.40 -2.11
N VAL A 66 17.38 -8.75 -2.68
CA VAL A 66 18.56 -8.27 -1.93
C VAL A 66 18.51 -6.80 -1.57
N SER A 67 17.79 -5.98 -2.34
CA SER A 67 17.60 -4.58 -1.99
C SER A 67 16.32 -4.01 -2.58
N VAL A 68 15.90 -2.89 -2.02
CA VAL A 68 14.78 -2.09 -2.48
C VAL A 68 15.21 -0.63 -2.54
N SER A 69 14.71 0.11 -3.52
CA SER A 69 14.87 1.56 -3.58
C SER A 69 13.57 2.25 -3.97
N ALA A 70 13.41 3.50 -3.55
CA ALA A 70 12.29 4.36 -3.92
C ALA A 70 12.73 5.81 -3.84
N ASP A 71 12.44 6.62 -4.87
CA ASP A 71 12.91 8.02 -4.92
C ASP A 71 12.34 8.88 -3.80
N ILE A 72 11.15 8.52 -3.28
CA ILE A 72 10.48 9.21 -2.17
C ILE A 72 11.13 8.93 -0.81
N ALA A 73 12.04 7.95 -0.70
CA ALA A 73 12.69 7.55 0.54
C ALA A 73 14.21 7.78 0.46
N GLY A 74 14.84 8.15 1.57
CA GLY A 74 16.31 8.18 1.67
C GLY A 74 16.90 6.77 1.81
N LYS A 75 16.15 5.86 2.44
CA LYS A 75 16.55 4.46 2.65
C LYS A 75 15.35 3.53 2.50
N ALA A 76 15.55 2.37 1.90
CA ALA A 76 14.55 1.30 1.85
C ALA A 76 15.20 -0.04 2.20
N GLU A 77 14.56 -0.77 3.11
CA GLU A 77 15.06 -2.02 3.67
C GLU A 77 13.99 -3.11 3.64
N ILE A 78 14.40 -4.36 3.77
CA ILE A 78 13.49 -5.50 3.91
C ILE A 78 13.56 -5.94 5.37
N HIS A 79 12.44 -5.94 6.06
CA HIS A 79 12.36 -6.26 7.48
C HIS A 79 11.54 -7.53 7.68
N GLU A 80 11.91 -8.32 8.69
CA GLU A 80 11.11 -9.44 9.18
C GLU A 80 10.62 -9.17 10.60
N MET A 81 9.51 -9.83 10.95
CA MET A 81 9.00 -9.89 12.31
C MET A 81 9.24 -11.31 12.83
N ALA A 82 10.15 -11.45 13.79
CA ALA A 82 10.48 -12.74 14.39
C ALA A 82 10.22 -12.73 15.90
N MET A 83 9.71 -13.84 16.44
CA MET A 83 9.68 -14.05 17.89
C MET A 83 11.09 -14.32 18.38
N ASP A 84 11.57 -13.47 19.28
CA ASP A 84 12.84 -13.64 19.99
C ASP A 84 12.54 -13.54 21.49
N ASN A 85 12.72 -14.66 22.20
CA ASN A 85 12.45 -14.76 23.64
C ASN A 85 11.04 -14.31 24.04
N GLY A 86 10.02 -14.70 23.26
CA GLY A 86 8.61 -14.35 23.51
C GLY A 86 8.23 -12.91 23.13
N VAL A 87 9.18 -12.13 22.59
CA VAL A 87 8.94 -10.77 22.11
C VAL A 87 9.01 -10.76 20.58
N MET A 88 7.99 -10.21 19.93
CA MET A 88 8.03 -9.92 18.49
C MET A 88 9.02 -8.79 18.23
N LYS A 89 10.12 -9.10 17.53
CA LYS A 89 11.13 -8.14 17.12
C LYS A 89 11.07 -7.92 15.62
N MET A 90 11.08 -6.64 15.25
CA MET A 90 11.29 -6.19 13.88
C MET A 90 12.79 -6.08 13.63
N ARG A 91 13.31 -6.73 12.59
CA ARG A 91 14.74 -6.64 12.24
C ARG A 91 14.96 -6.58 10.72
N PRO A 92 15.97 -5.83 10.27
CA PRO A 92 16.37 -5.83 8.87
C PRO A 92 16.94 -7.18 8.46
N LEU A 93 16.69 -7.57 7.22
CA LEU A 93 17.29 -8.73 6.55
C LEU A 93 18.48 -8.27 5.71
N ASP A 94 19.67 -8.21 6.31
CA ASP A 94 20.89 -7.74 5.61
C ASP A 94 21.27 -8.59 4.39
N LYS A 95 20.96 -9.89 4.46
CA LYS A 95 21.15 -10.83 3.34
C LYS A 95 19.94 -10.86 2.41
N GLY A 96 18.99 -9.95 2.54
CA GLY A 96 17.74 -9.98 1.77
C GLY A 96 16.83 -11.17 2.10
N LEU A 97 15.77 -11.30 1.30
CA LEU A 97 14.70 -12.26 1.48
C LEU A 97 14.77 -13.34 0.40
N ALA A 98 14.93 -14.60 0.80
CA ALA A 98 14.96 -15.74 -0.11
C ALA A 98 13.55 -16.11 -0.59
N ILE A 99 13.43 -16.48 -1.86
CA ILE A 99 12.20 -16.99 -2.49
C ILE A 99 12.53 -18.31 -3.19
N ASP A 100 12.27 -19.40 -2.47
CA ASP A 100 12.55 -20.75 -2.96
C ASP A 100 11.65 -21.14 -4.15
N PRO A 101 12.09 -22.10 -5.00
CA PRO A 101 11.31 -22.59 -6.13
C PRO A 101 9.90 -23.04 -5.73
N GLY A 102 8.89 -22.65 -6.49
CA GLY A 102 7.50 -23.01 -6.23
C GLY A 102 6.92 -22.42 -4.94
N LYS A 103 7.62 -21.48 -4.29
CA LYS A 103 7.14 -20.82 -3.07
C LYS A 103 6.58 -19.44 -3.35
N THR A 104 5.66 -19.06 -2.49
CA THR A 104 5.11 -17.71 -2.40
C THR A 104 5.54 -17.11 -1.07
N VAL A 105 6.12 -15.92 -1.11
CA VAL A 105 6.49 -15.13 0.06
C VAL A 105 5.61 -13.89 0.08
N LYS A 106 4.86 -13.73 1.18
CA LYS A 106 3.97 -12.59 1.37
C LYS A 106 4.59 -11.60 2.34
N LEU A 107 4.72 -10.35 1.89
CA LEU A 107 5.05 -9.21 2.72
C LEU A 107 3.74 -8.53 3.12
N ALA A 108 3.41 -8.56 4.40
CA ALA A 108 2.14 -8.11 4.94
C ALA A 108 2.29 -7.51 6.34
N PRO A 109 1.32 -6.69 6.80
CA PRO A 109 1.31 -6.19 8.17
C PRO A 109 1.46 -7.32 9.20
N GLY A 110 2.38 -7.14 10.16
CA GLY A 110 2.67 -8.15 11.20
C GLY A 110 3.66 -9.25 10.79
N GLY A 111 4.08 -9.30 9.52
CA GLY A 111 5.12 -10.20 9.03
C GLY A 111 6.25 -9.44 8.34
N ASN A 112 6.85 -10.07 7.32
CA ASN A 112 7.86 -9.43 6.50
C ASN A 112 7.28 -8.21 5.79
N HIS A 113 8.07 -7.16 5.63
CA HIS A 113 7.63 -5.94 4.95
C HIS A 113 8.80 -5.12 4.43
N LEU A 114 8.51 -4.19 3.52
CA LEU A 114 9.45 -3.18 3.09
C LEU A 114 9.38 -2.02 4.07
N MET A 115 10.51 -1.56 4.57
CA MET A 115 10.61 -0.41 5.47
C MET A 115 11.24 0.75 4.71
N LEU A 116 10.42 1.72 4.31
CA LEU A 116 10.87 2.95 3.67
C LEU A 116 11.10 4.01 4.76
N GLN A 117 12.30 4.55 4.83
CA GLN A 117 12.74 5.51 5.85
C GLN A 117 13.20 6.81 5.20
N GLU A 118 13.26 7.87 6.01
CA GLU A 118 13.65 9.20 5.58
C GLU A 118 12.76 9.70 4.44
N LEU A 119 11.44 9.54 4.61
CA LEU A 119 10.47 9.96 3.60
C LEU A 119 10.59 11.46 3.30
N LYS A 120 10.66 11.77 2.00
CA LYS A 120 10.68 13.12 1.42
C LYS A 120 9.28 13.71 1.30
N GLY A 121 8.24 12.87 1.39
CA GLY A 121 6.84 13.25 1.33
C GLY A 121 5.94 12.18 1.96
N ALA A 122 4.73 12.58 2.35
CA ALA A 122 3.73 11.66 2.88
C ALA A 122 3.09 10.83 1.77
N PHE A 123 2.74 9.58 2.08
CA PHE A 123 1.97 8.70 1.21
C PHE A 123 0.51 9.06 1.39
N LYS A 124 -0.17 9.56 0.35
CA LYS A 124 -1.59 9.90 0.42
C LYS A 124 -2.41 8.78 -0.18
N GLN A 125 -3.55 8.49 0.42
CA GLN A 125 -4.45 7.46 -0.10
C GLN A 125 -4.83 7.76 -1.56
N GLY A 126 -4.75 6.74 -2.40
CA GLY A 126 -4.96 6.84 -3.85
C GLY A 126 -3.70 7.16 -4.65
N ASP A 127 -2.58 7.52 -3.99
CA ASP A 127 -1.30 7.67 -4.67
C ASP A 127 -0.74 6.32 -5.12
N LYS A 128 0.14 6.38 -6.12
CA LYS A 128 0.96 5.28 -6.58
C LYS A 128 2.43 5.61 -6.31
N VAL A 129 3.09 4.83 -5.48
CA VAL A 129 4.50 5.04 -5.11
C VAL A 129 5.38 4.07 -5.90
N PRO A 130 6.21 4.53 -6.84
CA PRO A 130 7.14 3.67 -7.57
C PRO A 130 8.26 3.18 -6.63
N VAL A 131 8.52 1.87 -6.69
CA VAL A 131 9.62 1.21 -5.99
C VAL A 131 10.35 0.29 -6.95
N THR A 132 11.65 0.12 -6.75
CA THR A 132 12.45 -0.86 -7.49
C THR A 132 12.90 -1.96 -6.55
N LEU A 133 12.58 -3.19 -6.91
CA LEU A 133 13.04 -4.40 -6.24
C LEU A 133 14.26 -4.95 -6.97
N GLN A 134 15.37 -5.20 -6.27
CA GLN A 134 16.56 -5.83 -6.84
C GLN A 134 16.63 -7.28 -6.38
N PHE A 135 16.47 -8.19 -7.32
CA PHE A 135 16.71 -9.62 -7.13
C PHE A 135 18.13 -9.99 -7.53
N GLU A 136 18.68 -11.06 -6.94
CA GLU A 136 20.01 -11.57 -7.30
C GLU A 136 20.05 -12.10 -8.73
N LYS A 137 19.01 -12.82 -9.16
CA LYS A 137 18.98 -13.46 -10.48
C LYS A 137 18.07 -12.75 -11.45
N ALA A 138 16.83 -12.42 -11.06
CA ALA A 138 15.88 -11.74 -11.92
C ALA A 138 16.24 -10.26 -12.19
N GLY A 139 17.17 -9.67 -11.43
CA GLY A 139 17.62 -8.29 -11.63
C GLY A 139 16.66 -7.25 -11.06
N LYS A 140 16.60 -6.07 -11.69
CA LYS A 140 15.75 -4.95 -11.24
C LYS A 140 14.33 -5.09 -11.75
N VAL A 141 13.37 -4.95 -10.85
CA VAL A 141 11.94 -5.04 -11.13
C VAL A 141 11.25 -3.79 -10.60
N ALA A 142 10.66 -3.01 -11.50
CA ALA A 142 9.88 -1.83 -11.13
C ALA A 142 8.46 -2.24 -10.72
N VAL A 143 8.04 -1.79 -9.55
CA VAL A 143 6.72 -2.09 -8.97
C VAL A 143 6.09 -0.77 -8.50
N SER A 144 4.77 -0.67 -8.56
CA SER A 144 4.04 0.48 -8.03
C SER A 144 3.26 0.04 -6.79
N LEU A 145 3.49 0.71 -5.65
CA LEU A 145 2.72 0.49 -4.43
C LEU A 145 1.46 1.36 -4.48
N ASP A 146 0.29 0.73 -4.49
CA ASP A 146 -0.99 1.42 -4.33
C ASP A 146 -1.18 1.85 -2.87
N VAL A 147 -1.30 3.15 -2.62
CA VAL A 147 -1.46 3.67 -1.27
C VAL A 147 -2.92 3.55 -0.81
N GLN A 148 -3.16 2.67 0.14
CA GLN A 148 -4.44 2.41 0.77
C GLN A 148 -4.64 3.29 2.01
N SER A 149 -5.80 3.16 2.66
CA SER A 149 -6.10 3.88 3.91
C SER A 149 -5.08 3.58 5.02
N VAL A 150 -4.94 4.48 5.99
CA VAL A 150 -4.01 4.34 7.15
C VAL A 150 -4.20 3.01 7.91
N GLY A 151 -5.43 2.50 7.98
CA GLY A 151 -5.78 1.28 8.74
C GLY A 151 -5.80 -0.01 7.92
N ALA A 152 -5.59 0.07 6.59
CA ALA A 152 -5.76 -1.04 5.68
C ALA A 152 -4.94 -2.29 6.11
N GLN A 153 -5.55 -3.46 6.03
CA GLN A 153 -4.90 -4.75 6.30
C GLN A 153 -4.50 -5.50 5.01
N ALA A 154 -5.11 -5.13 3.88
CA ALA A 154 -4.90 -5.76 2.58
C ALA A 154 -5.08 -4.74 1.43
N PRO A 155 -4.63 -5.07 0.20
CA PRO A 155 -4.96 -4.27 -0.98
C PRO A 155 -6.48 -4.17 -1.16
N GLY A 156 -6.98 -3.00 -1.57
CA GLY A 156 -8.41 -2.76 -1.77
C GLY A 156 -9.22 -2.57 -0.48
N ASP A 157 -8.57 -2.59 0.69
CA ASP A 157 -9.20 -2.28 1.97
C ASP A 157 -9.39 -0.75 2.08
N ALA A 158 -10.46 -0.28 1.43
CA ALA A 158 -11.00 1.06 1.61
C ALA A 158 -11.62 1.12 3.01
N GLY A 159 -10.75 1.27 4.02
CA GLY A 159 -11.10 1.20 5.43
C GLY A 159 -12.45 1.87 5.70
N HIS A 160 -13.39 1.08 6.22
CA HIS A 160 -14.64 1.61 6.72
C HIS A 160 -14.29 2.68 7.77
N SER A 161 -14.49 3.94 7.40
CA SER A 161 -14.60 5.03 8.35
C SER A 161 -15.83 4.73 9.20
N GLY A 162 -15.61 3.99 10.28
CA GLY A 162 -16.62 3.71 11.27
C GLY A 162 -17.14 5.03 11.82
N HIS A 163 -18.24 5.49 11.26
CA HIS A 163 -19.19 6.36 11.92
C HIS A 163 -19.64 5.59 13.17
N MET A 164 -18.94 5.78 14.29
CA MET A 164 -19.53 5.47 15.57
C MET A 164 -20.61 6.53 15.80
N ASP A 165 -21.80 6.21 15.31
CA ASP A 165 -23.07 6.73 15.80
C ASP A 165 -22.92 6.97 17.31
N MET A 166 -22.89 8.23 17.72
CA MET A 166 -23.16 8.61 19.09
C MET A 166 -24.59 8.15 19.38
N LYS A 167 -24.71 6.92 19.89
CA LYS A 167 -25.94 6.42 20.47
C LYS A 167 -26.24 7.31 21.67
N LYS A 168 -27.06 8.33 21.39
CA LYS A 168 -27.74 9.25 22.29
C LYS A 168 -27.86 8.64 23.70
N MET A 169 -27.02 9.12 24.62
CA MET A 169 -27.16 8.81 26.03
C MET A 169 -28.54 9.32 26.48
N PRO A 170 -29.36 8.51 27.18
CA PRO A 170 -30.55 9.02 27.83
C PRO A 170 -30.15 9.99 28.94
N ASP A 171 -30.72 11.18 28.88
CA ASP A 171 -30.69 12.20 29.92
C ASP A 171 -31.24 11.63 31.23
N HIS A 172 -30.40 11.52 32.26
CA HIS A 172 -30.82 11.20 33.62
C HIS A 172 -31.09 12.50 34.40
N SER A 173 -31.98 13.35 33.88
CA SER A 173 -32.60 14.42 34.67
C SER A 173 -33.85 13.89 35.36
N GLY A 174 -33.69 13.42 36.60
CA GLY A 174 -34.84 13.20 37.48
C GLY A 174 -34.67 12.10 38.51
N MET A 175 -33.98 12.39 39.62
CA MET A 175 -34.28 11.72 40.89
C MET A 175 -34.54 12.80 41.94
N LYS A 176 -35.82 12.96 42.26
CA LYS A 176 -36.32 13.90 43.26
C LYS A 176 -35.92 13.45 44.67
N MET A 177 -35.60 14.44 45.48
CA MET A 177 -35.45 14.38 46.93
C MET A 177 -36.67 13.75 47.61
N LYS A 178 -36.41 12.89 48.59
CA LYS A 178 -37.20 12.72 49.80
C LYS A 178 -36.24 12.55 50.97
#